data_AF-A0A945SQX4-F1
#
_entry.id   AF-A0A945SQX4-F1
#
_cell.length_a   1.000
_cell.length_b   1.000
_cell.length_c   1.000
_cell.angle_alpha   90.00
_cell.angle_beta   90.00
_cell.angle_gamma   90.00
#
_symmetry.space_group_name_H-M   'P 1'
#
loop_
_entity.id
_entity.type
_entity.pdbx_description
1 polymer ?
#
loop_
_entity_poly.entity_id
_entity_poly.type
_entity_poly.pdbx_seq_one_letter_code
_entity_poly.pdbx_strand_id
1 'polypeptide(L)'
;MITVLVTYKLPAGMDRAAAAKLSEDTAPKFQALAGQGLRTKHFLYQEAAGLGGGFYAWETRGQAEAFHCEAWLDSMEERMGSRP
;
A
#
# COMPACT_ATOMS: atom_id res chain seq x y z
N MET A 1 -2.21 18.67 2.84
CA MET A 1 -2.65 17.25 2.84
C MET A 1 -2.68 16.75 1.41
N ILE A 2 -2.14 15.56 1.15
CA ILE A 2 -2.14 14.88 -0.14
C ILE A 2 -2.64 13.46 0.07
N THR A 3 -3.47 12.96 -0.84
CA THR A 3 -3.90 11.57 -0.86
C THR A 3 -3.26 10.83 -2.02
N VAL A 4 -2.87 9.58 -1.78
CA VAL A 4 -2.31 8.71 -2.80
C VAL A 4 -3.13 7.43 -2.83
N LEU A 5 -3.65 7.07 -4.00
CA LEU A 5 -4.29 5.79 -4.26
C LEU A 5 -3.29 4.91 -5.00
N VAL A 6 -3.00 3.75 -4.43
CA VAL A 6 -2.17 2.71 -5.03
C VAL A 6 -3.06 1.50 -5.29
N THR A 7 -2.97 0.95 -6.49
CA THR A 7 -3.64 -0.30 -6.87
C THR A 7 -2.63 -1.21 -7.55
N TYR A 8 -2.69 -2.51 -7.28
CA TYR A 8 -1.82 -3.51 -7.92
C TYR A 8 -2.57 -4.83 -8.06
N LYS A 9 -2.11 -5.69 -8.98
CA LYS A 9 -2.66 -7.05 -9.10
C LYS A 9 -2.27 -7.88 -7.88
N LEU A 10 -3.25 -8.56 -7.28
CA LEU A 10 -2.97 -9.53 -6.23
C LEU A 10 -2.31 -10.78 -6.80
N PRO A 11 -1.47 -11.48 -6.02
CA PRO A 11 -1.02 -12.81 -6.36
C PRO A 11 -2.21 -13.75 -6.64
N ALA A 12 -2.04 -14.66 -7.60
CA ALA A 12 -3.08 -15.62 -7.96
C ALA A 12 -3.51 -16.44 -6.73
N GLY A 13 -4.81 -16.57 -6.51
CA GLY A 13 -5.37 -17.31 -5.37
C GLY A 13 -5.35 -16.57 -4.03
N MET A 14 -4.97 -15.29 -4.00
CA MET A 14 -5.12 -14.47 -2.79
C MET A 14 -6.60 -14.25 -2.48
N ASP A 15 -7.09 -14.89 -1.43
CA ASP A 15 -8.44 -14.68 -0.90
C ASP A 15 -8.50 -13.50 0.10
N ARG A 16 -9.73 -13.15 0.48
CA ARG A 16 -10.01 -12.05 1.41
C ARG A 16 -9.38 -12.26 2.79
N ALA A 17 -9.35 -13.49 3.30
CA ALA A 17 -8.85 -13.78 4.65
C ALA A 17 -7.32 -13.67 4.69
N ALA A 18 -6.64 -14.21 3.67
CA ALA A 18 -5.20 -14.08 3.49
C ALA A 18 -4.80 -12.61 3.28
N ALA A 19 -5.55 -11.85 2.48
CA ALA A 19 -5.32 -10.42 2.27
C ALA A 19 -5.51 -9.61 3.57
N ALA A 20 -6.52 -9.93 4.37
CA ALA A 20 -6.75 -9.30 5.67
C ALA A 20 -5.60 -9.58 6.64
N LYS A 21 -5.19 -10.84 6.78
CA LYS A 21 -4.06 -11.23 7.62
C LYS A 21 -2.76 -10.53 7.20
N LEU A 22 -2.45 -10.52 5.90
CA LEU A 22 -1.29 -9.81 5.37
C LEU A 22 -1.34 -8.30 5.69
N SER A 23 -2.54 -7.70 5.63
CA SER A 23 -2.75 -6.30 5.96
C SER A 23 -2.46 -6.03 7.45
N GLU A 24 -2.96 -6.88 8.35
CA GLU A 24 -2.70 -6.80 9.79
C GLU A 24 -1.21 -6.96 10.11
N ASP A 25 -0.56 -7.98 9.54
CA ASP A 25 0.87 -8.24 9.72
C ASP A 25 1.74 -7.07 9.22
N THR A 26 1.28 -6.35 8.19
CA THR A 26 2.01 -5.22 7.59
C THR A 26 1.65 -3.87 8.23
N ALA A 27 0.51 -3.76 8.92
CA ALA A 27 0.02 -2.50 9.49
C ALA A 27 1.05 -1.78 10.41
N PRO A 28 1.79 -2.49 11.30
CA PRO A 28 2.79 -1.84 12.16
C PRO A 28 3.86 -1.06 11.39
N LYS A 29 4.26 -1.53 10.20
CA LYS A 29 5.25 -0.83 9.36
C LYS A 29 4.76 0.55 8.93
N PHE A 30 3.46 0.70 8.65
CA PHE A 30 2.86 1.98 8.26
C PHE A 30 2.55 2.85 9.47
N GLN A 31 2.18 2.26 10.60
CA GLN A 31 2.01 3.01 11.85
C GLN A 31 3.32 3.71 12.27
N ALA A 32 4.47 3.06 12.05
CA ALA A 32 5.79 3.65 12.30
C ALA A 32 6.11 4.89 11.43
N LEU A 33 5.38 5.11 10.32
CA LEU A 33 5.54 6.28 9.44
C LEU A 33 4.76 7.51 9.92
N ALA A 34 4.05 7.43 11.06
CA ALA A 34 3.33 8.57 11.62
C ALA A 34 4.26 9.78 11.86
N GLY A 35 5.48 9.54 12.34
CA GLY A 35 6.51 10.57 12.52
C GLY A 35 7.08 11.14 11.21
N GLN A 36 6.77 10.51 10.06
CA GLN A 36 7.17 10.95 8.72
C GLN A 36 6.02 11.61 7.95
N GLY A 37 4.88 11.86 8.62
CA GLY A 37 3.75 12.60 8.07
C GLY A 37 2.65 11.73 7.45
N LEU A 38 2.71 10.40 7.60
CA LEU A 38 1.58 9.53 7.25
C LEU A 38 0.48 9.67 8.31
N ARG A 39 -0.69 10.16 7.92
CA ARG A 39 -1.85 10.33 8.80
C ARG A 39 -2.69 9.07 8.89
N THR A 40 -2.99 8.50 7.73
CA THR A 40 -3.87 7.33 7.62
C THR A 40 -3.43 6.47 6.46
N LYS A 41 -3.52 5.15 6.65
CA LYS A 41 -3.49 4.18 5.56
C LYS A 41 -4.68 3.24 5.67
N HIS A 42 -5.42 3.09 4.57
CA HIS A 42 -6.37 2.00 4.39
C HIS A 42 -5.79 0.96 3.44
N PHE A 43 -5.93 -0.32 3.80
CA PHE A 43 -5.67 -1.43 2.89
C PHE A 43 -6.91 -1.67 2.04
N LEU A 44 -6.70 -1.92 0.75
CA LEU A 44 -7.77 -2.13 -0.23
C LEU A 44 -7.70 -3.57 -0.75
N TYR A 45 -8.87 -4.19 -0.92
CA TYR A 45 -9.03 -5.50 -1.53
C TYR A 45 -10.28 -5.48 -2.41
N GLN A 46 -10.14 -5.93 -3.64
CA GLN A 46 -11.20 -6.06 -4.63
C GLN A 46 -11.11 -7.46 -5.24
N GLU A 47 -12.07 -8.30 -4.89
CA GLU A 47 -12.11 -9.71 -5.27
C GLU A 47 -12.34 -9.95 -6.77
N ALA A 48 -13.40 -9.37 -7.35
CA ALA A 48 -13.81 -9.60 -8.74
C ALA A 48 -12.75 -9.20 -9.77
N ALA A 49 -11.96 -8.17 -9.49
CA ALA A 49 -10.87 -7.69 -10.35
C ALA A 49 -9.50 -8.24 -9.93
N GLY A 50 -9.41 -8.96 -8.80
CA GLY A 50 -8.15 -9.45 -8.24
C GLY A 50 -7.17 -8.32 -7.91
N LEU A 51 -7.66 -7.18 -7.39
CA LEU A 51 -6.86 -6.00 -7.09
C LEU A 51 -6.67 -5.80 -5.59
N GLY A 52 -5.44 -5.46 -5.23
CA GLY A 52 -5.06 -5.00 -3.91
C GLY A 52 -4.69 -3.53 -3.99
N GLY A 53 -4.51 -2.90 -2.83
CA GLY A 53 -4.10 -1.50 -2.84
C GLY A 53 -3.89 -0.88 -1.48
N GLY A 54 -3.61 0.41 -1.53
CA GLY A 54 -3.56 1.26 -0.36
C GLY A 54 -4.06 2.66 -0.68
N PHE A 55 -4.85 3.21 0.25
CA PHE A 55 -5.20 4.62 0.24
C PHE A 55 -4.44 5.30 1.38
N TYR A 56 -3.60 6.27 1.03
CA TYR A 56 -2.69 6.94 1.95
C TYR A 56 -3.10 8.41 2.07
N ALA A 57 -3.11 8.94 3.29
CA ALA A 57 -3.25 10.36 3.55
C ALA A 57 -1.96 10.89 4.19
N TRP A 58 -1.28 11.79 3.49
CA TRP A 58 -0.02 12.41 3.89
C TRP A 58 -0.23 13.89 4.22
N GLU A 59 0.59 14.44 5.13
CA GLU A 59 0.56 15.87 5.44
C GLU A 59 0.92 16.73 4.22
N THR A 60 1.99 16.36 3.51
CA THR A 60 2.53 17.11 2.38
C THR A 60 2.79 16.23 1.16
N ARG A 61 2.95 16.87 -0.01
CA ARG A 61 3.36 16.18 -1.25
C ARG A 61 4.76 15.58 -1.14
N GLY A 62 5.72 16.33 -0.60
CA GLY A 62 7.11 15.88 -0.50
C GLY A 62 7.27 14.62 0.36
N GLN A 63 6.51 14.47 1.44
CA GLN A 63 6.50 13.24 2.25
C GLN A 63 5.90 12.05 1.47
N ALA A 64 4.84 12.29 0.70
CA ALA A 64 4.26 11.26 -0.15
C ALA A 64 5.25 10.80 -1.24
N GLU A 65 5.90 11.74 -1.92
CA GLU A 65 6.90 11.44 -2.97
C GLU A 65 8.15 10.75 -2.40
N ALA A 66 8.59 11.12 -1.20
CA ALA A 66 9.69 10.44 -0.52
C ALA A 66 9.39 8.96 -0.23
N PHE A 67 8.13 8.64 0.13
CA PHE A 67 7.70 7.27 0.36
C PHE A 67 7.44 6.50 -0.95
N HIS A 68 6.71 7.11 -1.89
CA HIS A 68 6.32 6.52 -3.17
C HIS A 68 7.38 6.75 -4.26
N CYS A 69 8.65 6.53 -3.92
CA CYS A 69 9.78 6.70 -4.83
C CYS A 69 10.01 5.46 -5.72
N GLU A 70 10.91 5.56 -6.70
CA GLU A 70 11.23 4.44 -7.61
C GLU A 70 11.67 3.18 -6.86
N ALA A 71 12.51 3.30 -5.83
CA ALA A 71 12.93 2.15 -5.03
C ALA A 71 11.75 1.44 -4.34
N TRP A 72 10.71 2.20 -3.96
CA TRP A 72 9.49 1.61 -3.40
C TRP A 72 8.67 0.89 -4.47
N LEU A 73 8.56 1.46 -5.67
CA LEU A 73 7.88 0.83 -6.81
C LEU A 73 8.57 -0.47 -7.23
N ASP A 74 9.90 -0.48 -7.31
CA ASP A 74 10.71 -1.67 -7.63
C ASP A 74 10.48 -2.78 -6.59
N SER A 75 10.48 -2.40 -5.31
CA SER A 75 10.18 -3.34 -4.23
C SER A 75 8.74 -3.87 -4.27
N MET A 76 7.78 -3.07 -4.74
CA MET A 76 6.40 -3.53 -4.92
C MET A 76 6.29 -4.53 -6.06
N GLU A 77 6.97 -4.27 -7.18
CA GLU A 77 7.03 -5.17 -8.33
C GLU A 77 7.66 -6.52 -7.96
N GLU A 78 8.76 -6.52 -7.20
CA GLU A 78 9.40 -7.74 -6.71
C GLU A 78 8.47 -8.56 -5.79
N ARG A 79 7.80 -7.90 -4.84
CA ARG A 79 6.96 -8.59 -3.83
C ARG A 79 5.61 -9.06 -4.37
N MET A 80 4.99 -8.26 -5.23
CA MET A 80 3.62 -8.49 -5.70
C MET A 80 3.57 -9.03 -7.14
N GLY A 81 4.69 -9.02 -7.87
CA GLY A 81 4.73 -9.37 -9.29
C GLY A 81 4.04 -8.35 -10.20
N SER A 82 3.73 -7.16 -9.66
CA SER A 82 3.02 -6.09 -10.36
C SER A 82 3.55 -4.75 -9.87
N ARG A 83 4.01 -3.92 -10.81
CA ARG A 83 4.25 -2.49 -10.54
C ARG A 83 2.88 -1.78 -10.43
N PRO A 84 2.63 -1.02 -9.35
CA PRO A 84 1.42 -0.20 -9.21
C PRO A 84 1.33 0.96 -10.22
#